data_AF-A0A368KF98-F1
#
_entry.id   AF-A0A368KF98-F1
#
_cell.length_a   1.000
_cell.length_b   1.000
_cell.length_c   1.000
_cell.angle_alpha   90.00
_cell.angle_beta   90.00
_cell.angle_gamma   90.00
#
_symmetry.space_group_name_H-M   'P 1'
#
loop_
_entity.id
_entity.type
_entity.pdbx_description
1 polymer ?
#
loop_
_entity_poly.entity_id
_entity_poly.type
_entity_poly.pdbx_seq_one_letter_code
_entity_poly.pdbx_strand_id
1 'polypeptide(L)'
;MADFQAISPEKRRVVIDRLDREPEFAKRAAEAVLTLLDRVDSEVKAVWVSRGLRAYAAGLVTSAQLMRLNWAIERLLICDAREIVSAFEWVRAEPRRIWGQSPYALAALSVGLASFDAKWEEGATRPTELCELFVRHIWKPND
;
A
#
# COMPACT_ATOMS: atom_id res chain seq x y z
N MET A 1 19.86 7.09 2.93
CA MET A 1 20.02 6.92 1.45
C MET A 1 20.02 5.44 1.01
N ALA A 2 19.48 4.52 1.81
CA ALA A 2 19.56 3.08 1.54
C ALA A 2 18.18 2.51 1.20
N ASP A 3 17.92 2.27 -0.08
CA ASP A 3 17.21 1.08 -0.65
C ASP A 3 16.83 1.29 -2.14
N PHE A 4 16.94 2.52 -2.67
CA PHE A 4 16.65 2.78 -4.09
C PHE A 4 17.63 2.07 -5.04
N GLN A 5 18.88 1.88 -4.59
CA GLN A 5 19.86 1.05 -5.32
C GLN A 5 19.56 -0.46 -5.25
N ALA A 6 18.68 -0.91 -4.35
CA ALA A 6 18.33 -2.33 -4.26
C ALA A 6 17.43 -2.81 -5.41
N ILE A 7 16.80 -1.88 -6.16
CA ILE A 7 16.19 -2.21 -7.45
C ILE A 7 17.27 -2.09 -8.53
N SER A 8 17.62 -3.22 -9.13
CA SER A 8 18.60 -3.26 -10.22
C SER A 8 18.20 -2.28 -11.34
N PRO A 9 19.17 -1.66 -12.04
CA PRO A 9 18.88 -0.78 -13.18
C PRO A 9 17.94 -1.42 -14.21
N GLU A 10 18.10 -2.73 -14.45
CA GLU A 10 17.25 -3.51 -15.36
C GLU A 10 15.80 -3.59 -14.88
N LYS A 11 15.57 -3.87 -13.59
CA LYS A 11 14.22 -3.90 -13.01
C LYS A 11 13.56 -2.52 -13.02
N ARG A 12 14.35 -1.45 -12.79
CA ARG A 12 13.86 -0.07 -12.95
C ARG A 12 13.41 0.21 -14.37
N ARG A 13 14.19 -0.22 -15.38
CA ARG A 13 13.81 -0.05 -16.78
C ARG A 13 12.55 -0.82 -17.15
N VAL A 14 12.39 -2.06 -16.68
CA VAL A 14 11.16 -2.86 -16.88
C VAL A 14 9.93 -2.17 -16.29
N VAL A 15 10.06 -1.58 -15.10
CA VAL A 15 8.97 -0.81 -14.48
C VAL A 15 8.62 0.41 -15.33
N ILE A 16 9.61 1.21 -15.71
CA ILE A 16 9.41 2.42 -16.54
C ILE A 16 8.73 2.06 -17.87
N ASP A 17 9.28 1.08 -18.59
CA ASP A 17 8.75 0.63 -19.88
C ASP A 17 7.31 0.15 -19.78
N ARG A 18 6.93 -0.48 -18.66
CA ARG A 18 5.57 -0.96 -18.42
C ARG A 18 4.61 0.18 -18.09
N LEU A 19 5.02 1.11 -17.21
CA LEU A 19 4.23 2.29 -16.87
C LEU A 19 4.01 3.18 -18.10
N ASP A 20 5.02 3.39 -18.95
CA ASP A 20 4.92 4.22 -20.14
C ASP A 20 3.92 3.68 -21.18
N ARG A 21 3.69 2.36 -21.19
CA ARG A 21 2.73 1.70 -22.09
C ARG A 21 1.29 1.75 -21.58
N GLU A 22 1.07 2.09 -20.32
CA GLU A 22 -0.28 2.17 -19.75
C GLU A 22 -0.86 3.57 -19.95
N PRO A 23 -2.03 3.73 -20.61
CA PRO A 23 -2.61 5.04 -20.92
C PRO A 23 -2.82 5.94 -19.68
N GLU A 24 -3.10 5.34 -18.52
CA GLU A 24 -3.27 6.02 -17.24
C GLU A 24 -1.95 6.59 -16.68
N PHE A 25 -0.80 6.07 -17.13
CA PHE A 25 0.54 6.40 -16.66
C PHE A 25 1.38 7.16 -17.70
N ALA A 26 0.99 7.08 -18.99
CA ALA A 26 1.72 7.46 -20.21
C ALA A 26 2.10 8.94 -20.41
N LYS A 27 2.32 9.71 -19.34
CA LYS A 27 2.98 11.03 -19.47
C LYS A 27 3.72 11.55 -18.24
N ARG A 28 3.46 11.01 -17.04
CA ARG A 28 4.00 11.56 -15.78
C ARG A 28 4.15 10.58 -14.63
N ALA A 29 3.66 9.36 -14.73
CA ALA A 29 3.46 8.55 -13.54
C ALA A 29 4.73 7.80 -13.10
N ALA A 30 5.61 7.41 -14.01
CA ALA A 30 6.96 6.96 -13.64
C ALA A 30 7.74 8.10 -12.92
N GLU A 31 7.72 9.31 -13.47
CA GLU A 31 8.28 10.50 -12.81
C GLU A 31 7.60 10.82 -11.47
N ALA A 32 6.27 10.70 -11.37
CA ALA A 32 5.53 10.96 -10.14
C ALA A 32 5.82 9.91 -9.06
N VAL A 33 6.04 8.65 -9.44
CA VAL A 33 6.44 7.59 -8.51
C VAL A 33 7.90 7.76 -8.08
N LEU A 34 8.78 8.17 -8.99
CA LEU A 34 10.16 8.55 -8.65
C LEU A 34 10.20 9.80 -7.75
N THR A 35 9.35 10.78 -8.03
CA THR A 35 9.18 11.98 -7.20
C THR A 35 8.59 11.63 -5.85
N LEU A 36 7.66 10.68 -5.78
CA LEU A 36 7.16 10.12 -4.52
C LEU A 36 8.32 9.52 -3.72
N LEU A 37 9.16 8.70 -4.36
CA LEU A 37 10.36 8.12 -3.72
C LEU A 37 11.32 9.18 -3.20
N ASP A 38 11.50 10.29 -3.92
CA ASP A 38 12.33 11.42 -3.48
C ASP A 38 11.65 12.29 -2.40
N ARG A 39 10.32 12.24 -2.27
CA ARG A 39 9.52 13.02 -1.31
C ARG A 39 9.08 12.24 -0.07
N VAL A 40 9.34 10.94 -0.01
CA VAL A 40 8.92 10.16 1.15
C VAL A 40 9.72 10.64 2.37
N ASP A 41 9.00 11.13 3.38
CA ASP A 41 9.57 11.65 4.64
C ASP A 41 10.28 10.59 5.51
N SER A 42 10.39 9.34 5.05
CA SER A 42 10.94 8.22 5.80
C SER A 42 11.52 7.15 4.88
N GLU A 43 12.70 6.64 5.26
CA GLU A 43 13.34 5.51 4.56
C GLU A 43 12.43 4.28 4.50
N VAL A 44 11.67 3.99 5.56
CA VAL A 44 10.74 2.84 5.64
C VAL A 44 9.67 2.91 4.55
N LYS A 45 9.04 4.07 4.39
CA LYS A 45 8.03 4.25 3.35
C LYS A 45 8.65 4.23 1.95
N ALA A 46 9.91 4.65 1.78
CA ALA A 46 10.60 4.52 0.49
C ALA A 46 10.81 3.04 0.15
N VAL A 47 11.16 2.20 1.13
CA VAL A 47 11.19 0.74 0.99
C VAL A 47 9.82 0.21 0.55
N TRP A 48 8.73 0.66 1.18
CA TRP A 48 7.36 0.26 0.84
C TRP A 48 6.97 0.60 -0.60
N VAL A 49 7.23 1.84 -1.05
CA VAL A 49 6.99 2.23 -2.44
C VAL A 49 7.82 1.37 -3.40
N SER A 50 9.08 1.09 -3.06
CA SER A 50 9.95 0.20 -3.85
C SER A 50 9.37 -1.20 -4.00
N ARG A 51 8.73 -1.74 -2.95
CA ARG A 51 8.09 -3.05 -2.98
C ARG A 51 6.82 -3.05 -3.83
N GLY A 52 6.03 -1.98 -3.77
CA GLY A 52 4.88 -1.77 -4.65
C GLY A 52 5.27 -1.77 -6.13
N LEU A 53 6.34 -1.04 -6.46
CA LEU A 53 6.91 -1.04 -7.81
C LEU A 53 7.37 -2.42 -8.27
N ARG A 54 8.04 -3.19 -7.39
CA ARG A 54 8.45 -4.58 -7.71
C ARG A 54 7.25 -5.48 -7.95
N ALA A 55 6.20 -5.36 -7.14
CA ALA A 55 4.97 -6.13 -7.33
C ALA A 55 4.28 -5.78 -8.66
N TYR A 56 4.27 -4.49 -9.01
CA TYR A 56 3.75 -4.04 -10.30
C TYR A 56 4.60 -4.58 -11.46
N ALA A 57 5.93 -4.49 -11.39
CA ALA A 57 6.84 -5.04 -12.39
C ALA A 57 6.55 -6.52 -12.69
N ALA A 58 6.31 -7.29 -11.62
CA ALA A 58 6.01 -8.72 -11.68
C ALA A 58 4.57 -9.04 -12.12
N GLY A 59 3.71 -8.04 -12.34
CA GLY A 59 2.30 -8.26 -12.72
C GLY A 59 1.40 -8.74 -11.59
N LEU A 60 1.84 -8.60 -10.33
CA LEU A 60 1.07 -9.01 -9.16
C LEU A 60 0.04 -7.97 -8.74
N VAL A 61 0.26 -6.71 -9.14
CA VAL A 61 -0.72 -5.62 -8.97
C VAL A 61 -0.91 -4.88 -10.29
N THR A 62 -2.12 -4.37 -10.50
CA THR A 62 -2.44 -3.46 -11.60
C THR A 62 -1.91 -2.06 -11.31
N SER A 63 -1.90 -1.24 -12.35
CA SER A 63 -1.55 0.17 -12.29
C SER A 63 -2.45 0.97 -11.34
N ALA A 64 -3.77 0.80 -11.45
CA ALA A 64 -4.72 1.41 -10.53
C ALA A 64 -4.52 0.95 -9.06
N GLN A 65 -4.20 -0.33 -8.83
CA GLN A 65 -3.87 -0.83 -7.49
C GLN A 65 -2.56 -0.21 -6.97
N LEU A 66 -1.54 -0.07 -7.81
CA LEU A 66 -0.28 0.59 -7.47
C LEU A 66 -0.50 2.06 -7.06
N MET A 67 -1.34 2.82 -7.78
CA MET A 67 -1.66 4.21 -7.41
C MET A 67 -2.30 4.29 -6.02
N ARG A 68 -3.27 3.41 -5.75
CA ARG A 68 -3.95 3.35 -4.45
C ARG A 68 -3.00 2.93 -3.34
N LEU A 69 -2.10 1.99 -3.58
CA LEU A 69 -1.06 1.57 -2.63
C LEU A 69 -0.12 2.72 -2.31
N ASN A 70 0.37 3.44 -3.32
CA ASN A 70 1.25 4.59 -3.13
C ASN A 70 0.56 5.71 -2.34
N TRP A 71 -0.70 5.98 -2.64
CA TRP A 71 -1.49 6.95 -1.88
C TRP A 71 -1.66 6.54 -0.41
N ALA A 72 -1.88 5.25 -0.13
CA ALA A 72 -1.96 4.73 1.23
C ALA A 72 -0.60 4.83 1.94
N ILE A 73 0.50 4.45 1.29
CA ILE A 73 1.86 4.52 1.85
C ILE A 73 2.23 5.97 2.23
N GLU A 74 1.92 6.94 1.38
CA GLU A 74 2.21 8.35 1.63
C GLU A 74 1.53 8.84 2.93
N ARG A 75 0.25 8.49 3.12
CA ARG A 75 -0.60 9.02 4.20
C ARG A 75 -0.56 8.22 5.49
N LEU A 76 -0.24 6.93 5.42
CA LEU A 76 -0.24 6.06 6.58
C LEU A 76 0.89 6.46 7.55
N LEU A 77 0.61 6.56 8.84
CA LEU A 77 1.67 6.69 9.85
C LEU A 77 2.36 5.33 10.02
N ILE A 78 3.70 5.32 10.00
CA ILE A 78 4.48 4.06 10.10
C ILE A 78 4.17 3.34 11.40
N CYS A 79 4.01 4.06 12.50
CA CYS A 79 3.69 3.51 13.81
C CYS A 79 2.33 2.80 13.86
N ASP A 80 1.38 3.18 12.99
CA ASP A 80 0.04 2.60 12.98
C ASP A 80 -0.02 1.32 12.14
N ALA A 81 0.90 1.16 11.19
CA ALA A 81 0.89 0.07 10.21
C ALA A 81 0.90 -1.31 10.88
N ARG A 82 1.66 -1.50 11.96
CA ARG A 82 1.71 -2.77 12.70
C ARG A 82 0.35 -3.13 13.30
N GLU A 83 -0.31 -2.17 13.92
CA GLU A 83 -1.60 -2.39 14.59
C GLU A 83 -2.72 -2.62 13.58
N ILE A 84 -2.69 -1.90 12.45
CA ILE A 84 -3.59 -2.11 11.31
C ILE A 84 -3.45 -3.52 10.75
N VAL A 85 -2.21 -4.00 10.53
CA VAL A 85 -1.96 -5.35 10.00
C VAL A 85 -2.34 -6.42 11.02
N SER A 86 -2.09 -6.20 12.31
CA SER A 86 -2.48 -7.13 13.37
C SER A 86 -4.01 -7.25 13.45
N ALA A 87 -4.72 -6.12 13.35
CA ALA A 87 -6.18 -6.10 13.30
C ALA A 87 -6.72 -6.81 12.04
N PHE A 88 -6.06 -6.63 10.89
CA PHE A 88 -6.37 -7.37 9.67
C PHE A 88 -6.27 -8.88 9.85
N GLU A 89 -5.15 -9.37 10.39
CA GLU A 89 -4.92 -10.80 10.62
C GLU A 89 -5.95 -11.38 11.59
N TRP A 90 -6.29 -10.61 12.64
CA TRP A 90 -7.32 -10.97 13.61
C TRP A 90 -8.72 -11.09 12.98
N VAL A 91 -9.15 -10.11 12.18
CA VAL A 91 -10.43 -10.16 11.45
C VAL A 91 -10.45 -11.31 10.44
N ARG A 92 -9.32 -11.60 9.79
CA ARG A 92 -9.21 -12.73 8.86
C ARG A 92 -9.35 -14.08 9.56
N ALA A 93 -8.79 -14.22 10.76
CA ALA A 93 -8.91 -15.44 11.57
C ALA A 93 -10.34 -15.66 12.09
N GLU A 94 -11.06 -14.58 12.40
CA GLU A 94 -12.44 -14.63 12.89
C GLU A 94 -13.34 -13.63 12.14
N PRO A 95 -13.87 -13.97 10.95
CA PRO A 95 -14.57 -13.03 10.07
C PRO A 95 -15.87 -12.42 10.62
N ARG A 96 -16.40 -12.99 11.71
CA ARG A 96 -17.55 -12.45 12.44
C ARG A 96 -17.15 -11.30 13.38
N ARG A 97 -15.86 -11.13 13.66
CA ARG A 97 -15.37 -10.02 14.49
C ARG A 97 -15.29 -8.74 13.68
N ILE A 98 -15.60 -7.66 14.37
CA ILE A 98 -15.62 -6.31 13.83
C ILE A 98 -14.42 -5.56 14.40
N TRP A 99 -13.69 -4.84 13.54
CA TRP A 99 -12.70 -3.88 14.01
C TRP A 99 -13.44 -2.60 14.43
N GLY A 100 -13.64 -2.44 15.75
CA GLY A 100 -14.36 -1.29 16.34
C GLY A 100 -13.56 0.02 16.26
N GLN A 101 -14.09 1.09 16.88
CA GLN A 101 -13.58 2.48 16.88
C GLN A 101 -12.18 2.65 17.54
N SER A 102 -11.18 1.97 17.00
CA SER A 102 -9.77 2.19 17.29
C SER A 102 -9.25 3.35 16.44
N PRO A 103 -8.28 4.15 16.94
CA PRO A 103 -7.58 5.12 16.09
C PRO A 103 -6.98 4.48 14.83
N TYR A 104 -6.58 3.20 14.90
CA TYR A 104 -6.06 2.44 13.77
C TYR A 104 -7.12 2.09 12.73
N ALA A 105 -8.37 1.88 13.16
CA ALA A 105 -9.50 1.64 12.25
C ALA A 105 -9.79 2.91 11.44
N LEU A 106 -9.78 4.08 12.09
CA LEU A 106 -9.93 5.36 11.41
C LEU A 106 -8.75 5.66 10.47
N ALA A 107 -7.52 5.38 10.90
CA ALA A 107 -6.33 5.50 10.06
C ALA A 107 -6.48 4.63 8.80
N ALA A 108 -6.82 3.34 8.96
CA ALA A 108 -7.02 2.42 7.83
C ALA A 108 -8.17 2.83 6.91
N LEU A 109 -9.30 3.34 7.45
CA LEU A 109 -10.41 3.90 6.67
C LEU A 109 -9.95 5.10 5.84
N SER A 110 -9.21 6.02 6.47
CA SER A 110 -8.75 7.26 5.83
C SER A 110 -7.73 7.02 4.71
N VAL A 111 -7.09 5.85 4.69
CA VAL A 111 -6.16 5.42 3.62
C VAL A 111 -6.69 4.26 2.76
N GLY A 112 -7.99 3.93 2.87
CA GLY A 112 -8.64 2.94 2.01
C GLY A 112 -8.19 1.48 2.23
N LEU A 113 -7.43 1.21 3.29
CA LEU A 113 -7.10 -0.15 3.74
C LEU A 113 -8.28 -0.79 4.49
N ALA A 114 -9.24 0.01 4.93
CA ALA A 114 -10.49 -0.48 5.45
C ALA A 114 -11.69 0.19 4.80
N SER A 115 -12.83 -0.48 4.84
CA SER A 115 -14.14 0.00 4.44
C SER A 115 -15.11 -0.11 5.60
N PHE A 116 -16.05 0.83 5.67
CA PHE A 116 -17.16 0.80 6.62
C PHE A 116 -18.39 0.14 5.98
N ASP A 117 -18.97 -0.86 6.64
CA ASP A 117 -20.23 -1.49 6.22
C ASP A 117 -21.35 -1.15 7.22
N ALA A 118 -22.23 -0.23 6.79
CA ALA A 118 -23.38 0.24 7.57
C ALA A 118 -24.48 -0.82 7.75
N LYS A 119 -24.40 -1.98 7.07
CA LYS A 119 -25.39 -3.06 7.16
C LYS A 119 -25.24 -3.93 8.41
N TRP A 120 -24.19 -3.73 9.20
CA TRP A 120 -23.97 -4.44 10.46
C TRP A 120 -24.32 -3.52 11.63
N GLU A 121 -25.04 -4.07 12.62
CA GLU A 121 -25.68 -3.31 13.72
C GLU A 121 -24.71 -2.43 14.54
N GLU A 122 -23.39 -2.62 14.41
CA GLU A 122 -22.36 -1.88 15.14
C GLU A 122 -21.44 -1.00 14.26
N GLY A 123 -21.71 -0.88 12.95
CA GLY A 123 -20.87 -0.09 12.04
C GLY A 123 -19.50 -0.72 11.81
N ALA A 124 -19.48 -1.82 11.06
CA ALA A 124 -18.31 -2.68 10.99
C ALA A 124 -17.23 -2.16 10.04
N THR A 125 -16.02 -1.92 10.57
CA THR A 125 -14.82 -1.70 9.75
C THR A 125 -14.27 -3.04 9.30
N ARG A 126 -14.04 -3.19 7.99
CA ARG A 126 -13.48 -4.41 7.38
C ARG A 126 -12.30 -4.09 6.47
N PRO A 127 -11.34 -5.01 6.35
CA PRO A 127 -10.28 -4.87 5.36
C PRO A 127 -10.78 -4.80 3.93
N THR A 128 -10.11 -4.00 3.10
CA THR A 128 -10.35 -3.96 1.66
C THR A 128 -9.38 -4.88 0.91
N GLU A 129 -9.63 -5.10 -0.39
CA GLU A 129 -8.67 -5.72 -1.30
C GLU A 129 -7.30 -5.00 -1.25
N LEU A 130 -7.31 -3.67 -1.12
CA LEU A 130 -6.09 -2.88 -1.02
C LEU A 130 -5.26 -3.24 0.22
N CYS A 131 -5.90 -3.54 1.34
CA CYS A 131 -5.24 -4.02 2.55
C CYS A 131 -4.58 -5.38 2.34
N GLU A 132 -5.24 -6.29 1.61
CA GLU A 132 -4.63 -7.58 1.29
C GLU A 132 -3.37 -7.41 0.44
N LEU A 133 -3.41 -6.52 -0.56
CA LEU A 133 -2.25 -6.21 -1.39
C LEU A 133 -1.13 -5.55 -0.58
N PHE A 134 -1.49 -4.63 0.32
CA PHE A 134 -0.55 -3.98 1.22
C PHE A 134 0.17 -4.99 2.12
N VAL A 135 -0.58 -5.86 2.80
CA VAL A 135 -0.03 -6.91 3.68
C VAL A 135 0.84 -7.89 2.89
N ARG A 136 0.39 -8.30 1.69
CA ARG A 136 1.07 -9.32 0.90
C ARG A 136 2.36 -8.83 0.25
N HIS A 137 2.37 -7.60 -0.25
CA HIS A 137 3.43 -7.10 -1.13
C HIS A 137 4.25 -5.97 -0.53
N ILE A 138 3.72 -5.22 0.45
CA ILE A 138 4.33 -3.99 0.95
C ILE A 138 4.87 -4.18 2.36
N TRP A 139 4.04 -4.62 3.30
CA TRP A 139 4.38 -4.70 4.72
C TRP A 139 5.31 -5.87 5.06
N LYS A 140 6.26 -5.63 5.97
CA LYS A 140 7.00 -6.67 6.69
C LYS A 140 7.06 -6.35 8.20
N PRO A 141 6.97 -7.34 9.10
CA PRO A 141 6.94 -7.11 10.55
C PRO A 141 8.18 -6.43 11.16
N ASN A 142 9.30 -6.41 10.42
CA ASN A 142 10.59 -5.90 10.89
C ASN A 142 10.99 -4.58 10.22
N ASP A 143 10.04 -3.91 9.56
CA ASP A 143 10.24 -2.57 8.98
C ASP A 143 10.14 -1.47 10.04
#